data_AF-A0A2D0JQD2-F1
#
_entry.id   AF-A0A2D0JQD2-F1
#
_cell.length_a   1.000
_cell.length_b   1.000
_cell.length_c   1.000
_cell.angle_alpha   90.00
_cell.angle_beta   90.00
_cell.angle_gamma   90.00
#
_symmetry.space_group_name_H-M   'P 1'
#
loop_
_entity.id
_entity.type
_entity.pdbx_description
1 polymer ?
#
loop_
_entity_poly.entity_id
_entity_poly.type
_entity_poly.pdbx_seq_one_letter_code
_entity_poly.pdbx_strand_id
1 'polypeptide(L)'
;MFKRIVATIFLFLCFSVKISASENIGFREIFLDKNTERPLHFVMWYPSDDIGHTVIVGEHPTYYGISVIKNAIPDIEKHPLVVLSHGYGGNWRNLNWLAGELAKKGFIVAAPNHPGTTTEDRNPLSAAQLWERPRDLSRVIDFILNSFSKW
;
A
#
# COMPACT_ATOMS: atom_id res chain seq x y z
N MET A 1 35.72 -1.62 -27.59
CA MET A 1 34.68 -0.61 -27.24
C MET A 1 33.27 -1.02 -27.65
N PHE A 2 33.04 -1.48 -28.89
CA PHE A 2 31.70 -1.79 -29.41
C PHE A 2 30.90 -2.83 -28.58
N LYS A 3 31.55 -3.90 -28.09
CA LYS A 3 30.91 -4.94 -27.26
C LYS A 3 30.42 -4.46 -25.88
N ARG A 4 31.02 -3.39 -25.32
CA ARG A 4 30.59 -2.81 -24.04
C ARG A 4 29.36 -1.91 -24.19
N ILE A 5 29.24 -1.21 -25.33
CA ILE A 5 28.09 -0.34 -25.64
C ILE A 5 26.83 -1.17 -25.87
N VAL A 6 26.94 -2.33 -26.54
CA VAL A 6 25.81 -3.26 -26.74
C VAL A 6 25.30 -3.84 -25.41
N ALA A 7 26.20 -4.16 -24.47
CA ALA A 7 25.82 -4.66 -23.15
C ALA A 7 25.09 -3.63 -22.28
N THR A 8 25.44 -2.34 -22.39
CA THR A 8 24.76 -1.26 -21.64
C THR A 8 23.36 -0.98 -22.19
N ILE A 9 23.16 -1.09 -23.52
CA ILE A 9 21.83 -0.93 -24.15
C ILE A 9 20.90 -2.10 -23.78
N PHE A 10 21.43 -3.32 -23.68
CA PHE A 10 20.64 -4.49 -23.27
C PHE A 10 20.21 -4.42 -21.79
N LEU A 11 21.03 -3.83 -20.92
CA LEU A 11 20.70 -3.63 -19.50
C LEU A 11 19.59 -2.58 -19.30
N PHE A 12 19.52 -1.55 -20.15
CA PHE A 12 18.46 -0.54 -20.10
C PHE A 12 17.10 -1.05 -20.63
N LEU A 13 17.09 -1.95 -21.62
CA LEU A 13 15.84 -2.48 -22.17
C LEU A 13 15.10 -3.42 -21.20
N CYS A 14 15.82 -4.14 -20.34
CA CYS A 14 15.25 -5.08 -19.38
C CYS A 14 14.55 -4.43 -18.16
N PHE A 15 14.69 -3.12 -17.95
CA PHE A 15 14.08 -2.38 -16.84
C PHE A 15 12.86 -1.54 -17.23
N SER A 16 12.25 -1.82 -18.38
CA SER A 16 10.99 -1.16 -18.77
C SER A 16 9.82 -1.79 -18.02
N VAL A 17 9.64 -1.44 -16.74
CA VAL A 17 8.39 -1.75 -16.03
C VAL A 17 7.29 -0.97 -16.74
N LYS A 18 6.37 -1.67 -17.40
CA LYS A 18 5.15 -1.07 -17.93
C LYS A 18 4.28 -0.69 -16.73
N ILE A 19 4.40 0.55 -16.31
CA ILE A 19 3.48 1.16 -15.36
C ILE A 19 2.28 1.64 -16.18
N SER A 20 1.12 1.00 -15.97
CA SER A 20 -0.15 1.55 -16.42
C SER A 20 -0.63 2.52 -15.35
N ALA A 21 -0.76 3.78 -15.72
CA ALA A 21 -1.38 4.77 -14.86
C ALA A 21 -2.90 4.69 -15.06
N SER A 22 -3.64 4.36 -14.00
CA SER A 22 -5.09 4.54 -13.98
C SER A 22 -5.44 5.85 -13.28
N GLU A 23 -6.42 6.58 -13.81
CA GLU A 23 -7.00 7.73 -13.13
C GLU A 23 -7.82 7.31 -11.90
N ASN A 24 -8.35 6.08 -11.90
CA ASN A 24 -9.17 5.55 -10.83
C ASN A 24 -8.32 4.76 -9.82
N ILE A 25 -8.46 5.13 -8.55
CA ILE A 25 -7.80 4.47 -7.42
C ILE A 25 -8.82 3.60 -6.71
N GLY A 26 -8.58 2.28 -6.70
CA GLY A 26 -9.29 1.35 -5.84
C GLY A 26 -8.80 1.44 -4.40
N PHE A 27 -9.69 1.16 -3.44
CA PHE A 27 -9.36 1.16 -2.01
C PHE A 27 -9.97 -0.04 -1.28
N ARG A 28 -9.17 -0.72 -0.44
CA ARG A 28 -9.67 -1.76 0.48
C ARG A 28 -9.07 -1.66 1.87
N GLU A 29 -9.88 -2.08 2.84
CA GLU A 29 -9.48 -2.26 4.24
C GLU A 29 -9.42 -3.76 4.53
N ILE A 30 -8.33 -4.22 5.14
CA ILE A 30 -8.06 -5.63 5.39
C ILE A 30 -7.64 -5.79 6.85
N PHE A 31 -8.12 -6.87 7.46
CA PHE A 31 -7.81 -7.22 8.83
C PHE A 31 -7.26 -8.65 8.87
N LEU A 32 -5.99 -8.78 9.24
CA LEU A 32 -5.32 -10.06 9.43
C LEU A 32 -5.44 -10.50 10.88
N ASP A 33 -5.62 -11.80 11.06
CA ASP A 33 -5.45 -12.50 12.34
C ASP A 33 -6.21 -11.85 13.50
N LYS A 34 -7.46 -11.41 13.24
CA LYS A 34 -8.33 -10.65 14.18
C LYS A 34 -8.41 -11.24 15.59
N ASN A 35 -8.29 -12.56 15.71
CA ASN A 35 -8.47 -13.31 16.96
C ASN A 35 -7.15 -13.82 17.55
N THR A 36 -6.01 -13.25 17.14
CA THR A 36 -4.69 -13.60 17.64
C THR A 36 -4.13 -12.53 18.58
N GLU A 37 -2.97 -12.78 19.15
CA GLU A 37 -2.29 -11.82 20.05
C GLU A 37 -1.81 -10.55 19.34
N ARG A 38 -1.70 -10.57 18.01
CA ARG A 38 -1.22 -9.43 17.20
C ARG A 38 -2.08 -9.24 15.93
N PRO A 39 -3.34 -8.81 16.08
CA PRO A 39 -4.18 -8.50 14.91
C PRO A 39 -3.57 -7.33 14.14
N LEU A 40 -3.76 -7.32 12.82
CA LEU A 40 -3.20 -6.28 11.97
C LEU A 40 -4.25 -5.73 11.01
N HIS A 41 -4.66 -4.49 11.23
CA HIS A 41 -5.44 -3.75 10.25
C HIS A 41 -4.50 -3.06 9.27
N PHE A 42 -4.76 -3.15 7.98
CA PHE A 42 -4.09 -2.36 6.97
C PHE A 42 -5.03 -1.99 5.83
N VAL A 43 -4.69 -0.93 5.12
CA VAL A 43 -5.44 -0.51 3.93
C VAL A 43 -4.57 -0.61 2.70
N MET A 44 -5.22 -0.66 1.53
CA MET A 44 -4.55 -0.65 0.24
C MET A 44 -5.17 0.35 -0.71
N TRP A 45 -4.30 0.97 -1.50
CA TRP A 45 -4.63 1.76 -2.69
C TRP A 45 -3.98 1.10 -3.89
N TYR A 46 -4.73 0.99 -4.99
CA TYR A 46 -4.26 0.27 -6.16
C TYR A 46 -4.92 0.80 -7.44
N PRO A 47 -4.26 0.66 -8.61
CA PRO A 47 -4.86 0.96 -9.90
C PRO A 47 -6.09 0.10 -10.16
N SER A 48 -7.13 0.70 -10.72
CA SER A 48 -8.37 0.02 -11.06
C SER A 48 -8.96 0.63 -12.31
N ASP A 49 -9.49 -0.19 -13.22
CA ASP A 49 -10.30 0.26 -14.37
C ASP A 49 -11.80 0.31 -14.04
N ASP A 50 -12.16 0.02 -12.80
CA ASP A 50 -13.54 0.00 -12.35
C ASP A 50 -14.16 1.41 -12.44
N ILE A 51 -15.44 1.46 -12.79
CA ILE A 51 -16.19 2.71 -12.94
C ILE A 51 -17.28 2.69 -11.86
N GLY A 52 -17.20 3.62 -10.92
CA GLY A 52 -18.10 3.61 -9.79
C GLY A 52 -18.14 4.91 -9.02
N HIS A 53 -19.00 4.93 -8.00
CA HIS A 53 -19.12 6.05 -7.08
C HIS A 53 -17.82 6.23 -6.28
N THR A 54 -17.23 7.42 -6.38
CA THR A 54 -16.03 7.76 -5.61
C THR A 54 -16.37 8.29 -4.22
N VAL A 55 -15.51 8.02 -3.26
CA VAL A 55 -15.58 8.56 -1.89
C VAL A 55 -14.24 9.12 -1.48
N ILE A 56 -14.25 10.12 -0.61
CA ILE A 56 -13.03 10.65 -0.02
C ILE A 56 -12.63 9.77 1.18
N VAL A 57 -11.42 9.21 1.15
CA VAL A 57 -10.84 8.45 2.26
C VAL A 57 -9.63 9.16 2.85
N GLY A 58 -9.45 9.00 4.17
CA GLY A 58 -8.30 9.54 4.90
C GLY A 58 -8.31 11.05 5.11
N GLU A 59 -9.44 11.73 4.90
CA GLU A 59 -9.62 13.15 5.21
C GLU A 59 -9.42 13.43 6.71
N HIS A 60 -8.67 14.48 7.03
CA HIS A 60 -8.44 14.96 8.39
C HIS A 60 -8.20 16.47 8.36
N PRO A 61 -8.48 17.25 9.43
CA PRO A 61 -8.21 18.69 9.46
C PRO A 61 -6.77 19.13 9.10
N THR A 62 -5.82 18.19 9.12
CA THR A 62 -4.40 18.44 8.81
C THR A 62 -3.91 17.79 7.51
N TYR A 63 -4.73 16.96 6.85
CA TYR A 63 -4.36 16.25 5.62
C TYR A 63 -5.56 16.06 4.71
N TYR A 64 -5.37 16.31 3.41
CA TYR A 64 -6.41 16.03 2.42
C TYR A 64 -6.63 14.53 2.27
N GLY A 65 -7.90 14.15 2.20
CA GLY A 65 -8.31 12.84 1.78
C GLY A 65 -8.09 12.66 0.28
N ILE A 66 -8.27 11.43 -0.18
CA ILE A 66 -8.15 11.09 -1.59
C ILE A 66 -9.45 10.47 -2.10
N SER A 67 -9.79 10.79 -3.35
CA SER A 67 -10.93 10.20 -4.05
C SER A 67 -10.60 8.77 -4.49
N VAL A 68 -11.39 7.80 -4.04
CA VAL A 68 -11.21 6.37 -4.34
C VAL A 68 -12.54 5.68 -4.63
N ILE A 69 -12.48 4.53 -5.29
CA ILE A 69 -13.60 3.60 -5.42
C ILE A 69 -13.39 2.48 -4.39
N LYS A 70 -14.28 2.41 -3.38
CA LYS A 70 -14.19 1.37 -2.33
C LYS A 70 -14.49 0.00 -2.91
N ASN A 71 -13.67 -0.99 -2.56
CA ASN A 71 -13.79 -2.39 -3.00
C ASN A 71 -13.76 -2.56 -4.52
N ALA A 72 -13.18 -1.62 -5.25
CA ALA A 72 -13.03 -1.69 -6.70
C ALA A 72 -12.34 -2.99 -7.14
N ILE A 73 -12.67 -3.45 -8.33
CA ILE A 73 -11.96 -4.56 -8.97
C ILE A 73 -10.57 -4.04 -9.41
N PRO A 74 -9.45 -4.63 -8.95
CA PRO A 74 -8.13 -4.25 -9.45
C PRO A 74 -8.04 -4.48 -10.96
N ASP A 75 -7.20 -3.70 -11.65
CA ASP A 75 -6.91 -4.01 -13.05
C ASP A 75 -6.14 -5.36 -13.18
N ILE A 76 -5.88 -5.79 -14.41
CA ILE A 76 -5.26 -7.08 -14.70
C ILE A 76 -3.71 -7.03 -14.77
N GLU A 77 -3.12 -5.85 -14.57
CA GLU A 77 -1.68 -5.63 -14.74
C GLU A 77 -0.90 -5.94 -13.47
N LYS A 78 0.39 -6.28 -13.63
CA LYS A 78 1.29 -6.46 -12.49
C LYS A 78 1.85 -5.13 -12.05
N HIS A 79 1.59 -4.75 -10.81
CA HIS A 79 2.06 -3.50 -10.24
C HIS A 79 3.18 -3.69 -9.22
N PRO A 80 4.18 -2.78 -9.17
CA PRO A 80 5.11 -2.72 -8.05
C PRO A 80 4.37 -2.46 -6.73
N LEU A 81 4.84 -3.10 -5.65
CA LEU A 81 4.30 -2.95 -4.29
C LEU A 81 5.13 -1.98 -3.46
N VAL A 82 4.48 -1.02 -2.81
CA VAL A 82 5.04 -0.16 -1.76
C VAL A 82 4.28 -0.39 -0.45
N VAL A 83 5.00 -0.59 0.65
CA VAL A 83 4.38 -0.71 1.98
C VAL A 83 4.83 0.46 2.86
N LEU A 84 3.88 1.26 3.34
CA LEU A 84 4.10 2.49 4.08
C LEU A 84 3.93 2.28 5.57
N SER A 85 4.96 2.65 6.32
CA SER A 85 5.04 2.50 7.77
C SER A 85 4.86 3.88 8.43
N HIS A 86 3.82 4.06 9.26
CA HIS A 86 3.51 5.37 9.88
C HIS A 86 4.47 5.74 11.03
N GLY A 87 4.46 7.00 11.48
CA GLY A 87 5.18 7.41 12.70
C GLY A 87 4.48 6.95 13.99
N TYR A 88 5.15 7.03 15.13
CA TYR A 88 4.52 6.72 16.42
C TYR A 88 3.35 7.67 16.71
N GLY A 89 2.22 7.13 17.15
CA GLY A 89 0.98 7.89 17.36
C GLY A 89 0.27 8.26 16.06
N GLY A 90 0.69 7.69 14.92
CA GLY A 90 0.09 7.89 13.60
C GLY A 90 -1.03 6.89 13.28
N ASN A 91 -1.28 6.65 12.00
CA ASN A 91 -2.11 5.56 11.46
C ASN A 91 -1.94 5.55 9.93
N TRP A 92 -2.63 4.64 9.24
CA TRP A 92 -2.58 4.50 7.79
C TRP A 92 -2.89 5.80 7.01
N ARG A 93 -3.63 6.75 7.59
CA ARG A 93 -4.02 8.01 6.93
C ARG A 93 -2.87 9.00 6.79
N ASN A 94 -1.82 8.92 7.62
CA ASN A 94 -0.76 9.94 7.64
C ASN A 94 -0.05 10.16 6.29
N LEU A 95 0.12 9.08 5.53
CA LEU A 95 0.82 9.10 4.24
C LEU A 95 -0.14 8.84 3.07
N ASN A 96 -1.44 9.04 3.29
CA ASN A 96 -2.49 8.84 2.29
C ASN A 96 -2.24 9.62 0.99
N TRP A 97 -1.84 10.90 1.10
CA TRP A 97 -1.52 11.73 -0.06
C TRP A 97 -0.42 11.10 -0.94
N LEU A 98 0.60 10.50 -0.32
CA LEU A 98 1.67 9.81 -1.03
C LEU A 98 1.16 8.50 -1.63
N ALA A 99 0.35 7.75 -0.89
CA ALA A 99 -0.25 6.52 -1.38
C ALA A 99 -1.13 6.74 -2.61
N GLY A 100 -1.94 7.81 -2.62
CA GLY A 100 -2.75 8.20 -3.77
C GLY A 100 -1.90 8.54 -5.00
N GLU A 101 -0.84 9.32 -4.83
CA GLU A 101 0.04 9.69 -5.94
C GLU A 101 0.85 8.51 -6.50
N LEU A 102 1.28 7.58 -5.64
CA LEU A 102 1.89 6.32 -6.06
C LEU A 102 0.89 5.41 -6.78
N ALA A 103 -0.36 5.31 -6.29
CA ALA A 103 -1.39 4.50 -6.93
C ALA A 103 -1.75 5.00 -8.33
N LYS A 104 -1.88 6.32 -8.52
CA LYS A 104 -2.05 6.91 -9.87
C LYS A 104 -0.87 6.60 -10.80
N LYS A 105 0.32 6.39 -10.24
CA LYS A 105 1.54 5.98 -10.97
C LYS A 105 1.68 4.46 -11.07
N GLY A 106 0.59 3.70 -10.94
CA GLY A 106 0.61 2.24 -11.16
C GLY A 106 1.27 1.45 -10.04
N PHE A 107 1.27 1.93 -8.79
CA PHE A 107 1.75 1.16 -7.65
C PHE A 107 0.57 0.60 -6.85
N ILE A 108 0.69 -0.64 -6.39
CA ILE A 108 -0.08 -1.08 -5.23
C ILE A 108 0.61 -0.52 -4.00
N VAL A 109 -0.15 0.19 -3.16
CA VAL A 109 0.36 0.79 -1.92
C VAL A 109 -0.43 0.23 -0.75
N ALA A 110 0.26 -0.29 0.25
CA ALA A 110 -0.36 -0.78 1.48
C ALA A 110 0.13 -0.01 2.70
N ALA A 111 -0.73 0.24 3.69
CA ALA A 111 -0.35 0.90 4.93
C ALA A 111 -0.99 0.22 6.15
N PRO A 112 -0.19 -0.52 6.97
CA PRO A 112 -0.67 -1.10 8.22
C PRO A 112 -0.80 -0.08 9.36
N ASN A 113 -1.77 -0.33 10.23
CA ASN A 113 -1.88 0.23 11.57
C ASN A 113 -1.14 -0.70 12.55
N HIS A 114 0.03 -0.29 13.04
CA HIS A 114 0.82 -1.12 13.95
C HIS A 114 0.25 -1.11 15.39
N PRO A 115 0.05 -2.29 16.02
CA PRO A 115 -0.53 -2.40 17.36
C PRO A 115 0.12 -1.49 18.41
N GLY A 116 -0.71 -0.80 19.19
CA GLY A 116 -0.32 0.09 20.28
C GLY A 116 0.29 1.43 19.86
N THR A 117 0.51 1.68 18.57
CA THR A 117 1.22 2.88 18.10
C THR A 117 0.38 3.79 17.22
N THR A 118 -0.94 3.61 17.21
CA THR A 118 -1.85 4.43 16.41
C THR A 118 -2.54 5.53 17.22
N THR A 119 -3.25 6.43 16.55
CA THR A 119 -4.15 7.40 17.21
C THR A 119 -5.32 6.73 17.94
N GLU A 120 -5.79 5.59 17.42
CA GLU A 120 -6.99 4.86 17.89
C GLU A 120 -6.64 3.67 18.81
N ASP A 121 -5.40 3.19 18.76
CA ASP A 121 -4.84 2.13 19.62
C ASP A 121 -3.48 2.56 20.19
N ARG A 122 -3.45 2.74 21.51
CA ARG A 122 -2.30 3.21 22.30
C ARG A 122 -1.90 2.24 23.42
N ASN A 123 -2.16 0.94 23.25
CA ASN A 123 -1.77 -0.05 24.27
C ASN A 123 -0.24 -0.01 24.52
N PRO A 124 0.22 0.24 25.77
CA PRO A 124 1.63 0.46 26.05
C PRO A 124 2.49 -0.80 25.90
N LEU A 125 1.93 -1.99 26.17
CA LEU A 125 2.66 -3.26 26.01
C LEU A 125 2.90 -3.57 24.53
N SER A 126 1.91 -3.30 23.67
CA SER A 126 2.07 -3.41 22.22
C SER A 126 3.00 -2.32 21.67
N ALA A 127 2.87 -1.08 22.16
CA ALA A 127 3.69 0.07 21.75
C ALA A 127 5.18 -0.13 22.03
N ALA A 128 5.51 -0.78 23.16
CA ALA A 128 6.89 -1.11 23.51
C ALA A 128 7.55 -2.08 22.51
N GLN A 129 6.76 -2.87 21.77
CA GLN A 129 7.23 -3.87 20.82
C GLN A 129 7.50 -3.26 19.43
N LEU A 130 8.28 -2.17 19.38
CA LEU A 130 8.62 -1.50 18.12
C LEU A 130 9.35 -2.43 17.13
N TRP A 131 10.10 -3.41 17.66
CA TRP A 131 10.82 -4.43 16.88
C TRP A 131 9.90 -5.38 16.10
N GLU A 132 8.60 -5.45 16.42
CA GLU A 132 7.64 -6.24 15.65
C GLU A 132 7.17 -5.53 14.38
N ARG A 133 7.45 -4.22 14.20
CA ARG A 133 6.99 -3.48 13.02
C ARG A 133 7.51 -4.04 11.69
N PRO A 134 8.79 -4.43 11.55
CA PRO A 134 9.24 -5.14 10.35
C PRO A 134 8.45 -6.43 10.11
N ARG A 135 8.09 -7.18 11.16
CA ARG A 135 7.26 -8.39 11.03
C ARG A 135 5.84 -8.06 10.57
N ASP A 136 5.24 -6.98 11.06
CA ASP A 136 3.94 -6.51 10.57
C ASP A 136 4.00 -6.17 9.08
N LEU A 137 5.08 -5.52 8.62
CA LEU A 137 5.29 -5.23 7.19
C LEU A 137 5.46 -6.53 6.38
N SER A 138 6.24 -7.50 6.86
CA SER A 138 6.36 -8.81 6.23
C SER A 138 5.01 -9.51 6.10
N ARG A 139 4.16 -9.49 7.14
CA ARG A 139 2.81 -10.08 7.10
C ARG A 139 1.91 -9.43 6.03
N VAL A 140 2.01 -8.11 5.86
CA VAL A 140 1.28 -7.40 4.78
C VAL A 140 1.81 -7.83 3.41
N ILE A 141 3.13 -7.88 3.24
CA ILE A 141 3.76 -8.31 1.98
C ILE A 141 3.35 -9.75 1.66
N ASP A 142 3.48 -10.67 2.61
CA ASP A 142 3.12 -12.08 2.44
C ASP A 142 1.64 -12.24 2.11
N PHE A 143 0.75 -11.50 2.77
CA PHE A 143 -0.68 -11.54 2.46
C PHE A 143 -0.96 -11.13 1.01
N ILE A 144 -0.36 -10.03 0.55
CA ILE A 144 -0.57 -9.50 -0.80
C ILE A 144 0.00 -10.48 -1.83
N LEU A 145 1.25 -10.95 -1.61
CA LEU A 145 1.92 -11.85 -2.53
C LEU A 145 1.23 -13.23 -2.63
N ASN A 146 0.68 -13.74 -1.53
CA ASN A 146 -0.08 -14.99 -1.55
C ASN A 146 -1.52 -14.82 -2.08
N SER A 147 -1.99 -13.57 -2.19
CA SER A 147 -3.30 -13.23 -2.75
C SER A 147 -3.22 -12.79 -4.20
N PHE A 148 -2.10 -13.00 -4.91
CA PHE A 148 -1.82 -12.49 -6.27
C PHE A 148 -2.86 -12.87 -7.34
N SER A 149 -3.67 -13.91 -7.13
CA SER A 149 -4.80 -14.17 -8.04
C SER A 149 -5.92 -13.12 -7.93
N LYS A 150 -5.83 -12.21 -6.95
CA LYS A 150 -6.77 -11.12 -6.67
C LYS A 150 -6.14 -9.73 -6.84
N TRP A 151 -4.82 -9.60 -7.06
CA TRP A 151 -4.08 -8.32 -7.04
C TRP A 151 -2.94 -8.30 -8.06
#